data_AF-A0A523AVA7-F1
#
_entry.id   AF-A0A523AVA7-F1
#
_cell.length_a   1.000
_cell.length_b   1.000
_cell.length_c   1.000
_cell.angle_alpha   90.00
_cell.angle_beta   90.00
_cell.angle_gamma   90.00
#
_symmetry.space_group_name_H-M   'P 1'
#
loop_
_entity.id
_entity.type
_entity.pdbx_description
1 polymer ?
#
loop_
_entity_poly.entity_id
_entity_poly.type
_entity_poly.pdbx_seq_one_letter_code
_entity_poly.pdbx_strand_id
1 'polypeptide(L)'
;MEAETFNKTFWIETLQKLGYPLREERLDIETLKDEGVIPAHVSPVDVWRVYRDEYVEGAILQFSKLPPRSVCSQVARNWKSRRLIRPLLFFTDGKDSYAVIVPGEGTKVEEVKILWLHERLYRTDREVLESLRFPGREKLKEAYDTSFFPYEKVRDEFFEGYRELY
;
A
#
# COMPACT_ATOMS: atom_id res chain seq x y z
N MET A 1 -0.14 -15.35 -22.88
CA MET A 1 -0.22 -14.06 -22.15
C MET A 1 0.60 -14.23 -20.89
N GLU A 2 1.59 -13.38 -20.67
CA GLU A 2 2.46 -13.45 -19.49
C GLU A 2 1.72 -12.89 -18.27
N ALA A 3 1.89 -13.54 -17.11
CA ALA A 3 1.34 -13.06 -15.85
C ALA A 3 2.15 -11.86 -15.36
N GLU A 4 1.47 -10.86 -14.79
CA GLU A 4 2.14 -9.70 -14.21
C GLU A 4 2.90 -10.12 -12.95
N THR A 5 4.08 -9.54 -12.72
CA THR A 5 4.90 -9.83 -11.54
C THR A 5 4.87 -8.64 -10.58
N PHE A 6 4.15 -8.74 -9.46
CA PHE A 6 3.96 -7.63 -8.51
C PHE A 6 5.09 -7.51 -7.48
N ASN A 7 6.35 -7.60 -7.91
CA ASN A 7 7.52 -7.59 -7.01
C ASN A 7 7.96 -6.18 -6.59
N LYS A 8 9.13 -6.08 -5.93
CA LYS A 8 9.74 -4.78 -5.54
C LYS A 8 9.90 -3.83 -6.73
N THR A 9 10.41 -4.33 -7.87
CA THR A 9 10.63 -3.54 -9.08
C THR A 9 9.32 -2.94 -9.59
N PHE A 10 8.25 -3.74 -9.66
CA PHE A 10 6.92 -3.27 -10.04
C PHE A 10 6.47 -2.07 -9.20
N TRP A 11 6.61 -2.15 -7.88
CA TRP A 11 6.19 -1.06 -6.99
C TRP A 11 7.08 0.18 -7.11
N ILE A 12 8.38 0.02 -7.27
CA ILE A 12 9.29 1.15 -7.51
C ILE A 12 8.91 1.86 -8.81
N GLU A 13 8.78 1.12 -9.91
CA GLU A 13 8.40 1.70 -11.21
C GLU A 13 7.02 2.37 -11.16
N THR A 14 6.07 1.75 -10.46
CA THR A 14 4.73 2.32 -10.27
C THR A 14 4.81 3.64 -9.52
N LEU A 15 5.51 3.70 -8.38
CA LEU A 15 5.63 4.93 -7.60
C LEU A 15 6.42 6.02 -8.35
N GLN A 16 7.42 5.65 -9.14
CA GLN A 16 8.12 6.60 -10.02
C GLN A 16 7.17 7.21 -11.06
N LYS A 17 6.34 6.39 -11.74
CA LYS A 17 5.34 6.86 -12.71
C LYS A 17 4.27 7.76 -12.06
N LEU A 18 3.96 7.48 -10.78
CA LEU A 18 3.07 8.28 -9.96
C LEU A 18 3.71 9.58 -9.44
N GLY A 19 5.00 9.82 -9.70
CA GLY A 19 5.70 11.07 -9.39
C GLY A 19 6.32 11.16 -8.01
N TYR A 20 6.44 10.05 -7.26
CA TYR A 20 7.07 10.08 -5.95
C TYR A 20 8.59 10.31 -6.04
N PRO A 21 9.17 11.17 -5.19
CA PRO A 21 10.62 11.32 -5.08
C PRO A 21 11.18 10.16 -4.25
N LEU A 22 11.45 9.04 -4.91
CA LEU A 22 11.85 7.81 -4.23
C LEU A 22 13.26 7.87 -3.66
N ARG A 23 13.42 7.25 -2.49
CA ARG A 23 14.71 6.93 -1.88
C ARG A 23 14.61 5.57 -1.22
N GLU A 24 15.32 4.61 -1.78
CA GLU A 24 15.33 3.24 -1.27
C GLU A 24 16.27 3.10 -0.07
N GLU A 25 15.77 2.48 0.99
CA GLU A 25 16.53 2.13 2.18
C GLU A 25 16.03 0.82 2.73
N ARG A 26 16.94 -0.14 2.91
CA ARG A 26 16.63 -1.41 3.53
C ARG A 26 16.44 -1.20 5.04
N LEU A 27 15.31 -1.64 5.58
CA LEU A 27 15.03 -1.59 7.01
C LEU A 27 15.39 -2.91 7.67
N ASP A 28 15.94 -2.84 8.88
CA ASP A 28 16.25 -4.03 9.67
C ASP A 28 14.98 -4.64 10.26
N ILE A 29 14.71 -5.91 9.92
CA ILE A 29 13.46 -6.60 10.28
C ILE A 29 13.37 -6.85 11.79
N GLU A 30 14.48 -7.21 12.43
CA GLU A 30 14.48 -7.52 13.87
C GLU A 30 14.23 -6.25 14.68
N THR A 31 14.83 -5.12 14.31
CA THR A 31 14.50 -3.81 14.89
C THR A 31 13.01 -3.48 14.74
N LEU A 32 12.42 -3.69 13.56
CA LEU A 32 10.97 -3.46 13.35
C LEU A 32 10.09 -4.38 14.21
N LYS A 33 10.54 -5.59 14.53
CA LYS A 33 9.84 -6.50 15.44
C LYS A 33 9.98 -6.07 16.89
N ASP A 34 11.17 -5.68 17.31
CA ASP A 34 11.46 -5.21 18.68
C ASP A 34 10.66 -3.94 19.02
N GLU A 35 10.52 -3.03 18.05
CA GLU A 35 9.67 -1.83 18.16
C GLU A 35 8.15 -2.16 18.10
N GLY A 36 7.78 -3.40 17.80
CA GLY A 36 6.40 -3.85 17.64
C GLY A 36 5.70 -3.31 16.39
N VAL A 37 6.46 -2.77 15.43
CA VAL A 37 5.96 -2.33 14.11
C VAL A 37 5.49 -3.54 13.31
N ILE A 38 6.30 -4.62 13.32
CA ILE A 38 5.96 -5.91 12.74
C ILE A 38 5.71 -6.90 13.89
N PRO A 39 4.56 -7.58 13.96
CA PRO A 39 4.34 -8.60 14.98
C PRO A 39 5.36 -9.73 14.88
N ALA A 40 5.80 -10.30 16.02
CA ALA A 40 6.86 -11.32 16.07
C ALA A 40 6.59 -12.57 15.20
N HIS A 41 5.33 -12.95 15.01
CA HIS A 41 4.93 -14.10 14.18
C HIS A 41 4.96 -13.80 12.66
N VAL A 42 5.12 -12.53 12.27
CA VAL A 42 5.18 -12.11 10.87
C VAL A 42 6.64 -12.08 10.43
N SER A 43 6.94 -12.81 9.36
CA SER A 43 8.30 -13.00 8.86
C SER A 43 8.42 -12.56 7.40
N PRO A 44 8.56 -11.25 7.14
CA PRO A 44 8.99 -10.81 5.81
C PRO A 44 10.40 -11.32 5.52
N VAL A 45 10.68 -11.58 4.25
CA VAL A 45 12.01 -11.90 3.73
C VAL A 45 12.85 -10.62 3.61
N ASP A 46 12.21 -9.52 3.25
CA ASP A 46 12.89 -8.23 3.11
C ASP A 46 11.92 -7.05 3.33
N VAL A 47 12.46 -5.91 3.77
CA VAL A 47 11.69 -4.69 3.98
C VAL A 47 12.46 -3.48 3.46
N TRP A 48 11.83 -2.74 2.55
CA TRP A 48 12.42 -1.56 1.91
C TRP A 48 11.54 -0.36 2.13
N ARG A 49 12.05 0.67 2.80
CA ARG A 49 11.46 2.00 2.73
C ARG A 49 11.79 2.58 1.36
N VAL A 50 10.78 3.12 0.68
CA VAL A 50 10.91 3.69 -0.67
C VAL A 50 10.57 5.17 -0.71
N TYR A 51 9.82 5.66 0.27
CA TYR A 51 9.46 7.06 0.39
C TYR A 51 9.26 7.42 1.86
N ARG A 52 9.62 8.65 2.25
CA ARG A 52 9.30 9.20 3.56
C ARG A 52 9.30 10.72 3.54
N ASP A 53 8.27 11.30 4.12
CA ASP A 53 8.27 12.70 4.54
C ASP A 53 7.82 12.83 6.01
N GLU A 54 7.28 13.99 6.39
CA GLU A 54 6.82 14.29 7.75
C GLU A 54 5.49 13.62 8.09
N TYR A 55 4.75 13.17 7.06
CA TYR A 55 3.36 12.73 7.18
C TYR A 55 3.16 11.28 6.73
N VAL A 56 3.85 10.85 5.67
CA VAL A 56 3.66 9.55 5.00
C VAL A 56 4.99 8.81 4.89
N GLU A 57 4.96 7.51 5.17
CA GLU A 57 6.08 6.59 4.93
C GLU A 57 5.62 5.46 3.99
N GLY A 58 6.30 5.33 2.86
CA GLY A 58 6.10 4.26 1.89
C GLY A 58 7.10 3.14 2.10
N ALA A 59 6.63 1.90 2.24
CA ALA A 59 7.51 0.73 2.39
C ALA A 59 6.98 -0.52 1.68
N ILE A 60 7.88 -1.35 1.16
CA ILE A 60 7.61 -2.62 0.51
C ILE A 60 8.10 -3.74 1.43
N LEU A 61 7.20 -4.65 1.81
CA LEU A 61 7.49 -5.85 2.58
C LEU A 61 7.36 -7.07 1.66
N GLN A 62 8.48 -7.76 1.46
CA GLN A 62 8.53 -8.96 0.61
C GLN A 62 8.39 -10.21 1.46
N PHE A 63 7.65 -11.20 0.98
CA PHE A 63 7.40 -12.47 1.66
C PHE A 63 7.70 -13.64 0.71
N SER A 64 8.02 -14.79 1.27
CA SER A 64 8.07 -16.04 0.50
C SER A 64 6.66 -16.51 0.09
N LYS A 65 5.67 -16.17 0.91
CA LYS A 65 4.23 -16.38 0.67
C LYS A 65 3.47 -15.22 1.27
N LEU A 66 2.56 -14.62 0.50
CA LEU A 66 1.81 -13.45 0.95
C LEU A 66 0.96 -13.79 2.18
N PRO A 67 1.06 -13.02 3.28
CA PRO A 67 0.25 -13.26 4.48
C PRO A 67 -1.23 -12.85 4.24
N PRO A 68 -2.18 -13.35 5.05
CA PRO A 68 -3.58 -12.95 4.95
C PRO A 68 -3.78 -11.44 5.13
N ARG A 69 -4.82 -10.88 4.52
CA ARG A 69 -5.18 -9.45 4.63
C ARG A 69 -5.25 -8.95 6.07
N SER A 70 -5.78 -9.75 6.99
CA SER A 70 -5.88 -9.40 8.42
C SER A 70 -4.51 -9.13 9.05
N VAL A 71 -3.49 -9.89 8.67
CA VAL A 71 -2.10 -9.71 9.13
C VAL A 71 -1.52 -8.43 8.53
N CYS A 72 -1.72 -8.19 7.23
CA CYS A 72 -1.29 -6.94 6.57
C CYS A 72 -1.94 -5.72 7.22
N SER A 73 -3.23 -5.78 7.54
CA SER A 73 -3.94 -4.72 8.27
C SER A 73 -3.37 -4.51 9.67
N GLN A 74 -3.03 -5.58 10.38
CA GLN A 74 -2.42 -5.48 11.69
C GLN A 74 -1.05 -4.78 11.62
N VAL A 75 -0.19 -5.19 10.68
CA VAL A 75 1.11 -4.55 10.45
C VAL A 75 0.93 -3.08 10.11
N ALA A 76 -0.01 -2.72 9.23
CA ALA A 76 -0.25 -1.32 8.87
C ALA A 76 -0.70 -0.47 10.07
N ARG A 77 -1.60 -0.98 10.92
CA ARG A 77 -2.02 -0.30 12.15
C ARG A 77 -0.88 -0.15 13.16
N ASN A 78 -0.05 -1.19 13.31
CA ASN A 78 1.13 -1.14 14.15
C ASN A 78 2.14 -0.12 13.62
N TRP A 79 2.36 -0.08 12.30
CA TRP A 79 3.21 0.91 11.65
C TRP A 79 2.77 2.33 11.97
N LYS A 80 1.48 2.63 11.79
CA LYS A 80 0.91 3.94 12.12
C LYS A 80 1.09 4.30 13.60
N SER A 81 0.73 3.38 14.51
CA SER A 81 0.70 3.66 15.95
C SER A 81 2.08 3.69 16.61
N ARG A 82 3.03 2.87 16.14
CA ARG A 82 4.39 2.79 16.69
C ARG A 82 5.30 3.88 16.13
N ARG A 83 5.16 4.22 14.86
CA ARG A 83 6.02 5.23 14.19
C ARG A 83 5.35 6.60 14.05
N LEU A 84 4.08 6.72 14.42
CA LEU A 84 3.29 7.96 14.37
C LEU A 84 3.27 8.62 12.99
N ILE A 85 3.23 7.81 11.92
CA ILE A 85 3.28 8.24 10.52
C ILE A 85 2.26 7.47 9.69
N ARG A 86 1.67 8.09 8.66
CA ARG A 86 0.72 7.42 7.77
C ARG A 86 1.45 6.39 6.90
N PRO A 87 1.11 5.09 6.99
CA PRO A 87 1.87 4.07 6.29
C PRO A 87 1.27 3.78 4.91
N LEU A 88 2.06 3.89 3.84
CA LEU A 88 1.73 3.40 2.51
C LEU A 88 2.50 2.09 2.28
N LEU A 89 1.90 0.96 2.64
CA LEU A 89 2.60 -0.33 2.68
C LEU A 89 2.24 -1.21 1.50
N PHE A 90 3.25 -1.85 0.92
CA PHE A 90 3.11 -2.80 -0.17
C PHE A 90 3.60 -4.18 0.30
N PHE A 91 2.69 -5.14 0.45
CA PHE A 91 3.03 -6.52 0.79
C PHE A 91 3.09 -7.31 -0.50
N THR A 92 4.13 -8.10 -0.74
CA THR A 92 4.26 -8.86 -1.99
C THR A 92 4.98 -10.19 -1.78
N ASP A 93 4.59 -11.23 -2.52
CA ASP A 93 5.37 -12.45 -2.72
C ASP A 93 5.89 -12.63 -4.15
N GLY A 94 5.81 -11.55 -4.95
CA GLY A 94 6.17 -11.51 -6.35
C GLY A 94 5.08 -11.98 -7.30
N LYS A 95 4.10 -12.76 -6.84
CA LYS A 95 2.93 -13.18 -7.63
C LYS A 95 1.70 -12.35 -7.32
N ASP A 96 1.49 -12.08 -6.04
CA ASP A 96 0.37 -11.31 -5.51
C ASP A 96 0.87 -10.14 -4.70
N SER A 97 0.05 -9.08 -4.62
CA SER A 97 0.39 -7.95 -3.77
C SER A 97 -0.82 -7.28 -3.12
N TYR A 98 -0.60 -6.79 -1.90
CA TYR A 98 -1.50 -5.85 -1.25
C TYR A 98 -0.85 -4.47 -1.16
N ALA A 99 -1.55 -3.43 -1.62
CA ALA A 99 -1.25 -2.06 -1.21
C ALA A 99 -2.21 -1.67 -0.09
N VAL A 100 -1.69 -1.12 1.01
CA VAL A 100 -2.45 -0.92 2.24
C VAL A 100 -2.19 0.48 2.78
N ILE A 101 -3.27 1.17 3.12
CA ILE A 101 -3.23 2.47 3.81
C ILE A 101 -4.11 2.44 5.07
N VAL A 102 -3.75 3.30 6.02
CA VAL A 102 -4.53 3.54 7.24
C VAL A 102 -4.76 5.06 7.31
N PRO A 103 -5.85 5.56 6.68
CA PRO A 103 -6.22 6.98 6.70
C PRO A 103 -6.31 7.57 8.11
N GLY A 104 -6.36 8.91 8.15
CA GLY A 104 -6.75 9.79 9.25
C GLY A 104 -5.77 9.96 10.41
N GLU A 105 -6.23 10.53 11.51
CA GLU A 105 -5.37 11.11 12.56
C GLU A 105 -5.10 10.19 13.76
N GLY A 106 -3.86 10.23 14.25
CA GLY A 106 -3.46 9.59 15.51
C GLY A 106 -3.53 8.05 15.49
N THR A 107 -3.79 7.46 16.66
CA THR A 107 -3.85 6.01 16.90
C THR A 107 -5.26 5.44 16.85
N LYS A 108 -6.28 6.26 16.52
CA LYS A 108 -7.67 5.80 16.49
C LYS A 108 -7.83 4.73 15.40
N VAL A 109 -8.63 3.70 15.73
CA VAL A 109 -8.82 2.52 14.88
C VAL A 109 -9.61 2.94 13.66
N GLU A 110 -8.90 3.31 12.61
CA GLU A 110 -9.48 3.62 11.32
C GLU A 110 -9.62 2.38 10.44
N GLU A 111 -10.55 2.50 9.49
CA GLU A 111 -10.76 1.51 8.44
C GLU A 111 -9.48 1.39 7.60
N VAL A 112 -8.97 0.17 7.50
CA VAL A 112 -7.79 -0.11 6.68
C VAL A 112 -8.27 -0.32 5.26
N LYS A 113 -7.81 0.52 4.34
CA LYS A 113 -8.12 0.36 2.92
C LYS A 113 -7.04 -0.51 2.26
N ILE A 114 -7.46 -1.50 1.47
CA ILE A 114 -6.57 -2.49 0.85
C ILE A 114 -6.89 -2.65 -0.63
N LEU A 115 -5.87 -2.47 -1.47
CA LEU A 115 -5.84 -2.96 -2.85
C LEU A 115 -5.22 -4.33 -2.91
N TRP A 116 -5.87 -5.24 -3.62
CA TRP A 116 -5.31 -6.55 -3.95
C TRP A 116 -5.04 -6.63 -5.44
N LEU A 117 -3.79 -6.88 -5.80
CA LEU A 117 -3.35 -7.16 -7.15
C LEU A 117 -3.08 -8.66 -7.28
N HIS A 118 -3.69 -9.29 -8.28
CA HIS A 118 -3.64 -10.73 -8.52
C HIS A 118 -3.67 -11.03 -10.01
N GLU A 119 -2.74 -11.86 -10.50
CA GLU A 119 -2.53 -12.29 -11.89
C GLU A 119 -2.26 -11.19 -12.93
N ARG A 120 -3.12 -10.18 -13.01
CA ARG A 120 -3.07 -9.08 -13.98
C ARG A 120 -3.73 -7.83 -13.42
N LEU A 121 -3.33 -6.66 -13.94
CA LEU A 121 -3.98 -5.38 -13.63
C LEU A 121 -5.25 -5.19 -14.46
N TYR A 122 -6.40 -5.23 -13.79
CA TYR A 122 -7.67 -4.82 -14.37
C TYR A 122 -7.77 -3.29 -14.46
N ARG A 123 -8.75 -2.80 -15.23
CA ARG A 123 -8.99 -1.35 -15.36
C ARG A 123 -9.21 -0.69 -13.99
N THR A 124 -10.00 -1.31 -13.13
CA THR A 124 -10.28 -0.83 -11.77
C THR A 124 -9.02 -0.78 -10.91
N ASP A 125 -8.11 -1.75 -11.05
CA ASP A 125 -6.83 -1.73 -10.33
C ASP A 125 -5.98 -0.56 -10.78
N ARG A 126 -5.94 -0.27 -12.08
CA ARG A 126 -5.21 0.88 -12.63
C ARG A 126 -5.79 2.20 -12.13
N GLU A 127 -7.11 2.36 -12.11
CA GLU A 127 -7.77 3.56 -11.58
C GLU A 127 -7.45 3.77 -10.10
N VAL A 128 -7.45 2.69 -9.29
CA VAL A 128 -7.04 2.77 -7.89
C VAL A 128 -5.54 3.08 -7.74
N LEU A 129 -4.66 2.49 -8.56
CA LEU A 129 -3.24 2.81 -8.55
C LEU A 129 -3.00 4.28 -8.93
N GLU A 130 -3.70 4.80 -9.92
CA GLU A 130 -3.64 6.21 -10.32
C GLU A 130 -4.11 7.15 -9.20
N SER A 131 -5.04 6.72 -8.34
CA SER A 131 -5.45 7.50 -7.17
C SER A 131 -4.30 7.75 -6.18
N LEU A 132 -3.23 6.95 -6.22
CA LEU A 132 -2.04 7.12 -5.38
C LEU A 132 -1.08 8.20 -5.88
N ARG A 133 -1.36 8.87 -7.01
CA ARG A 133 -0.47 9.86 -7.63
C ARG A 133 0.02 10.91 -6.64
N PHE A 134 1.33 11.18 -6.64
CA PHE A 134 1.95 12.14 -5.74
C PHE A 134 1.47 13.55 -6.08
N PRO A 135 0.70 14.22 -5.20
CA PRO A 135 0.13 15.54 -5.49
C PRO A 135 1.09 16.69 -5.13
N GLY A 136 2.32 16.36 -4.74
CA GLY A 136 3.23 17.26 -4.03
C GLY A 136 3.17 17.07 -2.51
N ARG A 137 4.27 17.38 -1.83
CA ARG A 137 4.46 17.14 -0.39
C ARG A 137 3.38 17.78 0.48
N GLU A 138 3.02 19.02 0.17
CA GLU A 138 2.04 19.80 0.95
C GLU A 138 0.62 19.21 0.92
N LYS A 139 0.25 18.56 -0.20
CA LYS A 139 -1.09 17.99 -0.41
C LYS A 139 -1.16 16.49 -0.13
N LEU A 140 -0.03 15.83 0.08
CA LEU A 140 0.02 14.37 0.20
C LEU A 140 -0.78 13.87 1.41
N LYS A 141 -0.68 14.55 2.56
CA LYS A 141 -1.44 14.18 3.77
C LYS A 141 -2.95 14.15 3.49
N GLU A 142 -3.46 15.22 2.89
CA GLU A 142 -4.89 15.36 2.58
C GLU A 142 -5.34 14.35 1.53
N ALA A 143 -4.57 14.18 0.45
CA ALA A 143 -4.87 13.21 -0.60
C ALA A 143 -4.86 11.77 -0.08
N TYR A 144 -3.90 11.43 0.79
CA TYR A 144 -3.83 10.11 1.42
C TYR A 144 -5.10 9.80 2.24
N ASP A 145 -5.59 10.76 3.02
CA ASP A 145 -6.74 10.56 3.88
C ASP A 145 -8.07 10.52 3.10
N THR A 146 -8.19 11.33 2.05
CA THR A 146 -9.48 11.60 1.38
C THR A 146 -9.64 10.93 0.02
N SER A 147 -8.55 10.80 -0.73
CA SER A 147 -8.60 10.52 -2.18
C SER A 147 -8.00 9.16 -2.53
N PHE A 148 -7.03 8.68 -1.75
CA PHE A 148 -6.42 7.38 -2.00
C PHE A 148 -7.44 6.26 -1.76
N PHE A 149 -7.43 5.30 -2.68
CA PHE A 149 -8.28 4.10 -2.66
C PHE A 149 -9.79 4.42 -2.66
N PRO A 150 -10.32 5.01 -3.75
CA PRO A 150 -11.73 5.38 -3.88
C PRO A 150 -12.61 4.18 -4.24
N TYR A 151 -12.56 3.09 -3.46
CA TYR A 151 -13.21 1.82 -3.80
C TYR A 151 -14.71 1.90 -4.03
N GLU A 152 -15.44 2.69 -3.24
CA GLU A 152 -16.89 2.85 -3.41
C GLU A 152 -17.20 3.47 -4.77
N LYS A 153 -16.52 4.58 -5.11
CA LYS A 153 -16.69 5.27 -6.38
C LYS A 153 -16.35 4.40 -7.60
N VAL A 154 -15.21 3.71 -7.57
CA VAL A 154 -14.77 2.84 -8.70
C VAL A 154 -15.71 1.65 -8.86
N ARG A 155 -16.22 1.11 -7.75
CA ARG A 155 -17.17 0.01 -7.77
C ARG A 155 -18.53 0.44 -8.32
N ASP A 156 -19.04 1.60 -7.91
CA ASP A 156 -20.33 2.13 -8.37
C ASP A 156 -20.29 2.45 -9.87
N GLU A 157 -19.23 3.11 -10.34
CA GLU A 157 -19.02 3.40 -11.78
C GLU A 157 -18.92 2.12 -12.62
N PHE A 158 -18.28 1.07 -12.09
CA PHE A 158 -18.19 -0.24 -12.75
C PHE A 158 -19.56 -0.92 -12.89
N PHE A 159 -20.39 -0.87 -11.84
CA PHE A 159 -21.74 -1.45 -11.87
C PHE A 159 -22.70 -0.65 -12.75
N GLU A 160 -22.59 0.68 -12.79
CA GLU A 160 -23.37 1.54 -13.69
C GLU A 160 -23.04 1.26 -15.16
N GLY A 161 -21.76 1.23 -15.53
CA GLY A 161 -21.35 0.91 -16.90
C GLY A 161 -21.78 -0.50 -17.35
N TYR A 162 -21.90 -1.47 -16.44
CA TYR A 162 -22.40 -2.81 -16.77
C TYR A 162 -23.92 -2.84 -17.03
N ARG A 163 -24.69 -1.94 -16.39
CA ARG A 163 -26.14 -1.78 -16.61
C ARG A 163 -26.48 -1.03 -17.89
N GLU A 164 -25.54 -0.28 -18.48
CA GLU A 164 -25.75 0.35 -19.79
C GLU A 164 -25.47 -0.61 -20.95
N LEU A 165 -24.73 -1.70 -20.70
CA LEU A 165 -24.35 -2.70 -21.70
C LEU A 165 -25.33 -3.89 -21.78
N TYR A 166 -26.32 -3.97 -20.88
CA TYR A 166 -27.34 -5.03 -20.77
C TYR A 166 -28.70 -4.44 -20.43
#